data_AF-A0A1G9QNL0-F1
#
_entry.id   AF-A0A1G9QNL0-F1
#
_cell.length_a   1.000
_cell.length_b   1.000
_cell.length_c   1.000
_cell.angle_alpha   90.00
_cell.angle_beta   90.00
_cell.angle_gamma   90.00
#
_symmetry.space_group_name_H-M   'P 1'
#
loop_
_entity.id
_entity.type
_entity.pdbx_description
1 polymer ?
#
loop_
_entity_poly.entity_id
_entity_poly.type
_entity_poly.pdbx_seq_one_letter_code
_entity_poly.pdbx_strand_id
1 'polypeptide(L)' 'MKFADNLFELYLRHFEEKEFLEVFIHSVLEQMDHDDLLEVFEGCPKDELDEILGSYLNSKLETKITSVPDETNFS' A
#
# COMPACT_ATOMS: atom_id res chain seq x y z
N MET A 1 -12.80 -0.98 -0.50
CA MET A 1 -13.10 0.46 -0.33
C MET A 1 -13.56 1.16 -1.62
N LYS A 2 -14.38 2.22 -1.50
CA LYS A 2 -14.89 3.04 -2.63
C LYS A 2 -13.79 3.63 -3.53
N PHE A 3 -12.64 4.01 -2.94
CA PHE A 3 -11.51 4.52 -3.71
C PHE A 3 -10.94 3.48 -4.69
N ALA A 4 -10.82 2.21 -4.26
CA ALA A 4 -10.31 1.14 -5.10
C ALA A 4 -11.25 0.85 -6.29
N ASP A 5 -12.56 0.90 -6.06
CA ASP A 5 -13.56 0.75 -7.12
C ASP A 5 -13.46 1.90 -8.13
N ASN A 6 -13.37 3.15 -7.66
CA ASN A 6 -13.20 4.33 -8.50
C ASN A 6 -11.90 4.26 -9.32
N LEU A 7 -10.81 3.79 -8.71
CA LEU A 7 -9.51 3.65 -9.35
C LEU A 7 -9.57 2.58 -10.46
N PHE A 8 -10.27 1.47 -10.21
CA PHE A 8 -10.47 0.43 -11.20
C PHE A 8 -11.33 0.90 -12.39
N GLU A 9 -12.41 1.64 -12.13
CA GLU A 9 -13.21 2.24 -13.20
C GLU A 9 -12.40 3.23 -14.04
N LEU A 10 -11.56 4.05 -13.40
CA LEU A 10 -10.68 4.98 -14.10
C LEU A 10 -9.65 4.23 -14.96
N TYR A 11 -9.07 3.15 -14.43
CA TYR A 11 -8.15 2.29 -15.17
C TYR A 11 -8.77 1.73 -16.46
N LEU A 12 -9.97 1.14 -16.35
CA LEU A 12 -10.67 0.52 -17.48
C LEU A 12 -11.06 1.51 -18.59
N ARG A 13 -11.12 2.82 -18.31
CA ARG A 13 -11.36 3.85 -19.33
C ARG A 13 -10.15 4.12 -20.22
N HIS A 14 -8.96 3.77 -19.75
CA HIS A 14 -7.69 4.13 -20.40
C HIS A 14 -6.88 2.91 -20.85
N PHE A 15 -7.13 1.73 -20.29
CA PHE A 15 -6.34 0.53 -20.54
C PHE A 15 -7.23 -0.69 -20.80
N GLU A 16 -6.90 -1.45 -21.84
CA GLU A 16 -7.57 -2.72 -22.19
C GLU A 16 -6.84 -3.95 -21.61
N GLU A 17 -5.56 -3.79 -21.25
CA GLU A 17 -4.68 -4.86 -20.77
C GLU A 17 -4.21 -4.59 -19.34
N LYS A 18 -3.90 -5.63 -18.56
CA LYS A 18 -3.52 -5.53 -17.14
C LYS A 18 -2.08 -5.04 -16.89
N GLU A 19 -1.26 -4.95 -17.95
CA GLU A 19 0.18 -4.72 -17.83
C GLU A 19 0.54 -3.38 -17.18
N PHE A 20 -0.38 -2.41 -17.15
CA PHE A 20 -0.10 -1.04 -16.69
C PHE A 20 -0.71 -0.72 -15.32
N LEU A 21 -1.34 -1.69 -14.65
CA LEU A 21 -2.10 -1.43 -13.42
C LEU A 21 -1.23 -0.85 -12.29
N GLU A 22 -0.06 -1.44 -12.06
CA GLU A 22 0.86 -0.96 -11.01
C GLU A 22 1.34 0.47 -11.28
N VAL A 23 1.81 0.73 -12.51
CA VAL A 23 2.28 2.06 -12.93
C VAL A 23 1.15 3.10 -12.82
N PHE A 24 -0.07 2.71 -13.19
CA PHE A 24 -1.24 3.58 -13.08
C PHE A 24 -1.56 3.93 -11.62
N ILE A 25 -1.60 2.93 -10.73
CA ILE A 25 -1.86 3.15 -9.30
C ILE A 25 -0.81 4.11 -8.72
N HIS A 26 0.47 3.88 -8.99
CA HIS A 26 1.55 4.76 -8.53
C HIS A 26 1.41 6.19 -9.05
N SER A 27 1.07 6.34 -10.33
CA SER A 27 0.90 7.66 -10.96
C SER A 27 -0.27 8.44 -10.33
N VAL A 28 -1.35 7.77 -9.93
CA VAL A 28 -2.46 8.42 -9.23
C VAL A 28 -2.05 8.83 -7.82
N LEU A 29 -1.42 7.93 -7.06
CA LEU A 29 -0.98 8.22 -5.69
C LEU A 29 0.07 9.33 -5.62
N GLU A 30 0.96 9.45 -6.62
CA GLU A 30 1.97 10.50 -6.67
C GLU A 30 1.37 11.92 -6.86
N GLN A 31 0.17 12.01 -7.43
CA GLN A 31 -0.53 13.27 -7.63
C GLN A 31 -1.36 13.70 -6.40
N MET A 32 -1.59 12.79 -5.45
CA MET A 32 -2.37 13.06 -4.26
C MET A 32 -1.51 13.77 -3.21
N ASP A 33 -2.08 14.77 -2.56
CA ASP A 33 -1.45 15.38 -1.40
C ASP A 33 -1.79 14.62 -0.11
N HIS A 34 -1.30 15.14 1.01
CA HIS A 34 -1.52 14.53 2.32
C HIS A 34 -3.00 14.43 2.69
N ASP A 35 -3.80 15.45 2.36
CA ASP A 35 -5.20 15.53 2.75
C ASP A 35 -6.06 14.59 1.86
N ASP A 36 -5.73 14.50 0.57
CA ASP A 36 -6.31 13.51 -0.33
C ASP A 36 -6.10 12.08 0.18
N LEU A 37 -4.89 11.76 0.62
CA LEU A 37 -4.55 10.44 1.15
C LEU A 37 -5.30 10.16 2.46
N LEU A 38 -5.45 11.16 3.33
CA LEU A 38 -6.25 11.02 4.55
C LEU A 38 -7.71 10.71 4.22
N GLU A 39 -8.32 11.39 3.25
CA GLU A 39 -9.70 11.12 2.84
C GLU A 39 -9.87 9.67 2.35
N VAL A 40 -8.89 9.14 1.61
CA VAL A 40 -8.89 7.74 1.19
C VAL A 40 -8.87 6.81 2.40
N PHE A 41 -8.05 7.11 3.42
CA PHE A 41 -8.01 6.34 4.66
C PHE A 41 -9.28 6.46 5.50
N GLU A 42 -9.93 7.63 5.55
CA GLU A 42 -11.21 7.83 6.23
C GLU A 42 -12.34 6.98 5.60
N GLY A 43 -12.28 6.78 4.28
CA GLY A 43 -13.20 5.91 3.54
C GLY A 43 -12.88 4.41 3.65
N CYS A 44 -11.83 4.03 4.37
CA CYS A 44 -11.38 2.65 4.49
C CYS A 44 -12.10 1.93 5.66
N PRO A 45 -12.79 0.80 5.42
CA PRO A 45 -13.31 -0.04 6.48
C PRO A 45 -12.21 -0.50 7.45
N LYS A 46 -12.57 -0.68 8.73
CA LYS A 46 -11.59 -1.04 9.78
C LYS A 46 -10.79 -2.30 9.44
N ASP A 47 -11.45 -3.31 8.90
CA ASP A 47 -10.84 -4.58 8.50
C ASP A 47 -9.83 -4.42 7.37
N GLU A 48 -10.16 -3.62 6.33
CA GLU A 48 -9.21 -3.26 5.27
C GLU A 48 -8.02 -2.46 5.84
N LEU A 49 -8.29 -1.52 6.76
CA LEU A 49 -7.25 -0.73 7.42
C LEU A 49 -6.32 -1.60 8.29
N ASP A 50 -6.88 -2.56 9.02
CA ASP A 50 -6.14 -3.52 9.84
C ASP A 50 -5.18 -4.35 8.94
N GLU A 51 -5.62 -4.76 7.74
CA GLU A 51 -4.80 -5.47 6.77
C GLU A 51 -3.64 -4.61 6.24
N ILE A 52 -3.93 -3.37 5.83
CA ILE A 52 -2.92 -2.42 5.33
C ILE A 52 -1.86 -2.14 6.40
N LEU A 53 -2.29 -1.79 7.62
CA LEU A 53 -1.39 -1.50 8.73
C LEU A 53 -0.61 -2.74 9.16
N GLY A 54 -1.27 -3.91 9.21
CA GLY A 54 -0.63 -5.18 9.53
C GLY A 54 0.50 -5.51 8.55
N SER A 55 0.23 -5.41 7.25
CA SER A 55 1.22 -5.65 6.20
C SER A 55 2.41 -4.68 6.30
N TYR A 56 2.13 -3.39 6.45
CA TYR A 56 3.16 -2.36 6.61
C TYR A 56 4.05 -2.61 7.84
N LEU A 57 3.43 -2.85 9.00
CA LEU A 57 4.14 -3.08 10.25
C LEU A 57 4.96 -4.37 10.19
N ASN A 58 4.41 -5.45 9.61
CA ASN A 58 5.14 -6.70 9.40
C ASN A 58 6.39 -6.47 8.55
N SER A 59 6.27 -5.81 7.39
CA SER A 59 7.43 -5.50 6.54
C SER A 59 8.51 -4.69 7.28
N LYS A 60 8.11 -3.71 8.08
CA LYS A 60 9.04 -2.91 8.90
C LYS A 60 9.69 -3.71 10.01
N LEU A 61 8.97 -4.63 10.65
CA LEU A 61 9.49 -5.45 11.73
C LEU A 61 10.38 -6.58 11.21
N GLU A 62 10.01 -7.24 10.12
CA GLU A 62 10.85 -8.25 9.45
C GLU A 62 12.20 -7.69 9.04
N THR A 63 12.21 -6.47 8.46
CA THR A 63 13.45 -5.77 8.13
C THR A 63 14.30 -5.57 9.38
N LYS A 64 13.71 -5.15 10.50
CA LYS A 64 14.45 -4.94 11.75
C LYS A 64 15.00 -6.25 12.33
N ILE A 65 14.21 -7.32 12.32
CA ILE A 65 14.59 -8.64 12.83
C ILE A 65 15.75 -9.21 12.00
N THR A 66 15.65 -9.15 10.67
CA THR A 66 16.71 -9.64 9.76
C THR A 66 17.96 -8.78 9.75
N SER A 67 17.87 -7.53 10.22
CA SER A 67 19.01 -6.62 10.38
C SER A 67 19.71 -6.71 11.74
N VAL A 68 19.20 -7.53 12.68
CA VAL A 68 19.90 -7.79 13.95
C VAL A 68 21.10 -8.69 13.63
N PRO A 69 22.35 -8.25 13.85
CA PRO A 69 23.51 -9.13 13.73
C PRO A 69 23.37 -10.24 14.76
N ASP A 70 23.58 -11.49 14.34
CA ASP A 70 23.77 -12.60 15.26
C ASP A 70 24.97 -12.29 16.17
N GLU A 71 24.72 -11.75 17.37
CA GLU A 71 25.67 -11.78 18.49
C GLU A 71 25.67 -13.17 19.14
N THR A 72 25.64 -14.23 18.34
CA THR A 72 25.90 -15.61 18.75
C THR A 72 27.24 -16.09 18.18
N ASN A 73 28.30 -15.34 18.51
CA ASN A 73 29.66 -15.86 18.52
C ASN A 73 30.31 -15.51 19.86
N PHE A 74 29.92 -16.22 20.91
CA PHE A 74 30.81 -16.41 22.06
C PHE A 74 30.66 -17.82 22.62
N SER A 75 31.80 -18.54 22.55
CA SER A 75 32.18 -19.80 23.20
C SER A 75 32.01 -21.07 22.36
#